data_AF-A0A2H1K6D0-F1
#
_entry.id   AF-A0A2H1K6D0-F1
#
_cell.length_a   1.000
_cell.length_b   1.000
_cell.length_c   1.000
_cell.angle_alpha   90.00
_cell.angle_beta   90.00
_cell.angle_gamma   90.00
#
_symmetry.space_group_name_H-M   'P 1'
#
loop_
_entity.id
_entity.type
_entity.pdbx_description
1 polymer ?
#
loop_
_entity_poly.entity_id
_entity_poly.type
_entity_poly.pdbx_seq_one_letter_code
_entity_poly.pdbx_strand_id
1 'polypeptide(L)'
;MDAFAGYKKAATDVLPEATTVMDPFHVVALVGTKLDETRRRLQTEIYGRRGHSGDDLYGIRKTIRTRVGLLTDKQKHHLNSVFAADNHAALVVCW
;
A
#
# COMPACT_ATOMS: atom_id res chain seq x y z
N MET A 1 13.78 -13.73 1.22
CA MET A 1 12.89 -14.58 2.04
C MET A 1 11.71 -13.77 2.55
N ASP A 2 10.58 -14.42 2.88
CA ASP A 2 9.43 -13.74 3.47
C ASP A 2 9.78 -13.16 4.85
N ALA A 3 9.04 -12.15 5.31
CA ALA A 3 9.22 -11.44 6.58
C ALA A 3 8.78 -12.27 7.81
N PHE A 4 8.92 -13.59 7.74
CA PHE A 4 8.66 -14.50 8.84
C PHE A 4 9.93 -14.75 9.66
N ALA A 5 9.84 -14.51 10.96
CA ALA A 5 10.99 -14.60 11.87
C ALA A 5 11.62 -16.00 11.91
N GLY A 6 10.83 -17.06 11.71
CA GLY A 6 11.33 -18.44 11.71
C GLY A 6 12.33 -18.72 10.60
N TYR A 7 12.11 -18.15 9.40
CA TYR A 7 13.08 -18.28 8.32
C TYR A 7 14.40 -17.59 8.67
N LYS A 8 14.33 -16.42 9.34
CA LYS A 8 15.55 -15.65 9.64
C LYS A 8 16.41 -16.43 10.61
N LYS A 9 15.77 -16.96 11.67
CA LYS A 9 16.44 -17.78 12.68
C LYS A 9 17.11 -19.00 12.06
N ALA A 10 16.37 -19.77 11.27
CA ALA A 10 16.93 -20.96 10.61
C ALA A 10 18.10 -20.62 9.68
N ALA A 11 18.00 -19.53 8.92
CA ALA A 11 19.07 -19.08 8.03
C ALA A 11 20.33 -18.67 8.81
N THR A 12 20.20 -17.91 9.90
CA THR A 12 21.34 -17.50 10.72
C THR A 12 21.97 -18.66 11.48
N ASP A 13 21.19 -19.66 11.88
CA ASP A 13 21.69 -20.84 12.60
C ASP A 13 22.50 -21.78 11.68
N VAL A 14 22.07 -21.94 10.42
CA VAL A 14 22.68 -22.90 9.47
C VAL A 14 23.74 -22.24 8.58
N LEU A 15 23.58 -20.95 8.27
CA LEU A 15 24.45 -20.19 7.35
C LEU A 15 24.85 -18.86 8.00
N PRO A 16 25.72 -18.87 9.03
CA PRO A 16 26.04 -17.67 9.81
C PRO A 16 26.70 -16.56 8.98
N GLU A 17 27.44 -16.94 7.92
CA GLU A 17 28.12 -15.99 7.02
C GLU A 17 27.20 -15.43 5.92
N ALA A 18 25.98 -15.96 5.77
CA ALA A 18 25.05 -15.51 4.75
C ALA A 18 24.30 -14.23 5.19
N THR A 19 24.24 -13.23 4.31
CA THR A 19 23.42 -12.04 4.55
C THR A 19 21.95 -12.36 4.34
N THR A 20 21.13 -12.25 5.38
CA THR A 20 19.68 -12.44 5.27
C THR A 20 19.02 -11.22 4.63
N VAL A 21 18.35 -11.42 3.49
CA VAL A 21 17.61 -10.37 2.79
C VAL A 21 16.12 -10.71 2.66
N MET A 22 15.26 -9.73 2.89
CA MET A 22 13.84 -9.87 2.55
C MET A 22 13.69 -9.93 1.03
N ASP A 23 12.78 -10.77 0.55
CA ASP A 23 12.48 -10.83 -0.87
C ASP A 23 11.73 -9.55 -1.30
N PRO A 24 12.26 -8.75 -2.23
CA PRO A 24 11.61 -7.53 -2.69
C PRO A 24 10.17 -7.74 -3.19
N PHE A 25 9.86 -8.88 -3.81
CA PHE A 25 8.51 -9.16 -4.30
C PHE A 25 7.50 -9.32 -3.16
N HIS A 26 7.92 -10.01 -2.08
CA HIS A 26 7.09 -10.18 -0.90
C HIS A 26 6.89 -8.85 -0.15
N VAL A 27 7.93 -8.01 -0.07
CA VAL A 27 7.82 -6.67 0.53
C VAL A 27 6.85 -5.79 -0.25
N VAL A 28 6.97 -5.73 -1.58
CA VAL A 28 6.07 -4.93 -2.43
C VAL A 28 4.63 -5.43 -2.32
N ALA A 29 4.42 -6.74 -2.29
CA ALA A 29 3.08 -7.34 -2.12
C ALA A 29 2.47 -7.01 -0.75
N LEU A 30 3.27 -7.06 0.32
CA LEU A 30 2.83 -6.72 1.67
C LEU A 30 2.40 -5.25 1.77
N VAL A 31 3.23 -4.33 1.27
CA VAL A 31 2.93 -2.89 1.25
C VAL A 31 1.65 -2.62 0.45
N GLY A 32 1.52 -3.22 -0.74
CA GLY A 32 0.32 -3.09 -1.57
C GLY A 32 -0.95 -3.58 -0.86
N THR A 33 -0.84 -4.67 -0.10
CA THR A 33 -1.96 -5.21 0.68
C THR A 33 -2.38 -4.26 1.79
N LYS A 34 -1.42 -3.70 2.54
CA LYS A 34 -1.71 -2.74 3.61
C LYS A 34 -2.30 -1.44 3.10
N LEU A 35 -1.81 -0.95 1.96
CA LEU A 35 -2.38 0.20 1.28
C LEU A 35 -3.84 -0.05 0.87
N ASP A 36 -4.13 -1.22 0.29
CA ASP A 36 -5.50 -1.60 -0.12
C ASP A 36 -6.44 -1.84 1.08
N GLU A 37 -5.94 -2.34 2.21
CA GLU A 37 -6.68 -2.46 3.47
C GLU A 37 -7.03 -1.09 4.05
N THR A 38 -6.06 -0.19 4.18
CA THR A 38 -6.27 1.17 4.70
C THR A 38 -7.31 1.91 3.87
N ARG A 39 -7.19 1.86 2.54
CA ARG A 39 -8.16 2.48 1.61
C ARG A 39 -9.57 1.91 1.77
N ARG A 40 -9.72 0.58 1.88
CA ARG A 40 -11.03 -0.09 2.04
C ARG A 40 -11.67 0.20 3.40
N ARG A 41 -10.86 0.28 4.45
CA ARG A 41 -11.30 0.66 5.79
C ARG A 41 -11.87 2.07 5.78
N LEU A 42 -11.10 3.06 5.31
CA LEU A 42 -11.54 4.45 5.21
C LEU A 42 -12.80 4.61 4.35
N GLN A 43 -12.86 3.90 3.22
CA GLN A 43 -14.07 3.88 2.38
C GLN A 43 -15.31 3.44 3.18
N THR A 44 -15.18 2.38 3.97
CA THR A 44 -16.30 1.89 4.79
C THR A 44 -16.63 2.87 5.91
N GLU A 45 -15.63 3.45 6.56
CA GLU A 45 -15.80 4.46 7.64
C GLU A 45 -16.49 5.73 7.14
N ILE A 46 -16.14 6.22 5.95
CA ILE A 46 -16.67 7.47 5.38
C ILE A 46 -18.07 7.27 4.79
N TYR A 47 -18.29 6.19 4.05
CA TYR A 47 -19.52 6.01 3.26
C TYR A 47 -20.48 4.97 3.85
N GLY A 48 -20.09 4.24 4.89
CA GLY A 48 -20.90 3.17 5.50
C GLY A 48 -21.08 1.93 4.62
N ARG A 49 -20.35 1.83 3.50
CA ARG A 49 -20.49 0.75 2.51
C ARG A 49 -19.18 0.46 1.78
N ARG A 50 -19.16 -0.66 1.06
CA ARG A 50 -18.08 -0.97 0.11
C ARG A 50 -18.02 0.09 -1.00
N GLY A 51 -16.81 0.41 -1.42
CA GLY A 51 -16.57 1.38 -2.49
C GLY A 51 -16.98 0.87 -3.87
N HIS A 52 -17.52 1.77 -4.69
CA HIS A 52 -17.95 1.55 -6.06
C HIS A 52 -17.49 2.69 -6.99
N SER A 53 -17.78 2.54 -8.29
CA SER A 53 -17.46 3.57 -9.28
C SER A 53 -18.11 4.92 -8.90
N GLY A 54 -17.32 5.99 -8.92
CA GLY A 54 -17.77 7.33 -8.49
C GLY A 54 -17.30 7.73 -7.09
N ASP A 55 -16.93 6.78 -6.23
CA ASP A 55 -16.36 7.12 -4.92
C ASP A 55 -14.88 7.52 -5.07
N ASP A 56 -14.44 8.57 -4.37
CA ASP A 56 -13.09 9.13 -4.47
C ASP A 56 -12.00 8.07 -4.18
N LEU A 57 -12.10 7.41 -3.02
CA LEU A 57 -11.17 6.35 -2.60
C LEU A 57 -11.24 5.10 -3.48
N TYR A 58 -12.37 4.82 -4.15
CA TYR A 58 -12.44 3.75 -5.14
C TYR A 58 -11.81 4.15 -6.47
N GLY A 59 -11.96 5.42 -6.87
CA GLY A 59 -11.41 6.00 -8.09
C GLY A 59 -9.89 5.93 -8.16
N ILE A 60 -9.20 6.18 -7.06
CA ILE A 60 -7.73 6.20 -7.00
C ILE A 60 -7.08 4.83 -6.74
N ARG A 61 -7.86 3.73 -6.61
CA ARG A 61 -7.35 2.41 -6.20
C ARG A 61 -6.17 1.86 -7.01
N LYS A 62 -6.09 2.23 -8.29
CA LYS A 62 -4.96 1.85 -9.16
C LYS A 62 -3.83 2.87 -9.09
N THR A 63 -4.18 4.16 -9.07
CA THR A 63 -3.23 5.29 -9.03
C THR A 63 -2.30 5.22 -7.83
N ILE A 64 -2.83 4.90 -6.64
CA ILE A 64 -2.01 4.78 -5.43
C ILE A 64 -1.00 3.61 -5.48
N ARG A 65 -1.19 2.64 -6.37
CA ARG A 65 -0.26 1.51 -6.56
C ARG A 65 0.80 1.79 -7.63
N THR A 66 0.69 2.92 -8.33
CA THR A 66 1.60 3.30 -9.39
C THR A 66 2.64 4.28 -8.86
N ARG A 67 3.91 4.04 -9.16
CA ARG A 67 5.00 4.95 -8.80
C ARG A 67 4.70 6.36 -9.33
N VAL A 68 4.93 7.38 -8.52
CA VAL A 68 4.65 8.80 -8.85
C VAL A 68 5.27 9.23 -10.19
N GLY A 69 6.48 8.77 -10.51
CA GLY A 69 7.16 9.07 -11.77
C GLY A 69 6.52 8.45 -13.02
N LEU A 70 5.59 7.50 -12.86
CA LEU A 70 4.83 6.87 -13.94
C LEU A 70 3.40 7.41 -14.05
N LEU A 71 3.00 8.31 -13.16
CA LEU A 71 1.68 8.94 -13.22
C LEU A 71 1.68 10.04 -14.27
N THR A 72 0.62 10.07 -15.08
CA THR A 72 0.29 11.25 -15.90
C THR A 72 -0.07 12.44 -15.00
N ASP A 73 0.06 13.66 -15.52
CA ASP A 73 -0.26 14.85 -14.72
C ASP A 73 -1.74 14.90 -14.31
N LYS A 74 -2.64 14.39 -15.16
CA LYS A 74 -4.05 14.20 -14.83
C LYS A 74 -4.24 13.27 -13.62
N GLN A 75 -3.49 12.16 -13.56
CA GLN A 75 -3.56 11.24 -12.43
C GLN A 75 -2.95 11.85 -11.16
N LYS A 76 -1.85 12.58 -11.26
CA LYS A 76 -1.27 13.31 -10.11
C LYS A 76 -2.26 14.33 -9.56
N HIS A 77 -2.88 15.13 -10.44
CA HIS A 77 -3.86 16.12 -10.03
C HIS A 77 -5.06 15.49 -9.32
N HIS A 78 -5.63 14.42 -9.89
CA HIS A 78 -6.74 13.70 -9.26
C HIS A 78 -6.34 13.03 -7.94
N LEU A 79 -5.14 12.46 -7.85
CA LEU A 79 -4.63 11.89 -6.60
C LEU A 79 -4.52 12.96 -5.51
N ASN A 80 -3.92 14.11 -5.85
CA ASN A 80 -3.76 15.23 -4.93
C ASN A 80 -5.12 15.80 -4.49
N SER A 81 -6.10 15.89 -5.39
CA SER A 81 -7.45 16.35 -5.02
C SER A 81 -8.12 15.41 -4.02
N VAL A 82 -7.94 14.09 -4.17
CA VAL A 82 -8.47 13.12 -3.20
C VAL A 82 -7.69 13.19 -1.89
N PHE A 83 -6.37 13.32 -1.93
CA PHE A 83 -5.52 13.38 -0.73
C PHE A 83 -5.68 14.67 0.09
N ALA A 84 -6.27 15.72 -0.48
CA ALA A 84 -6.51 16.98 0.22
C ALA A 84 -7.60 16.91 1.31
N ALA A 85 -8.42 15.86 1.34
CA ALA A 85 -9.48 15.73 2.34
C ALA A 85 -8.93 15.17 3.67
N ASP A 86 -9.23 15.83 4.79
CA ASP A 86 -8.73 15.45 6.13
C ASP A 86 -9.10 14.01 6.52
N ASN A 87 -10.29 13.56 6.12
CA ASN A 87 -10.76 12.19 6.36
C ASN A 87 -9.98 11.12 5.56
N HIS A 88 -9.09 11.53 4.65
CA HIS A 88 -8.19 10.62 3.92
C HIS A 88 -6.76 10.57 4.49
N ALA A 89 -6.46 11.30 5.59
CA ALA A 89 -5.12 11.40 6.16
C ALA A 89 -4.44 10.04 6.43
N ALA A 90 -5.18 9.04 6.93
CA ALA A 90 -4.62 7.73 7.19
C ALA A 90 -4.15 7.01 5.92
N LEU A 91 -4.77 7.27 4.76
CA LEU A 91 -4.29 6.74 3.48
C LEU A 91 -3.04 7.48 3.01
N VAL A 92 -2.98 8.80 3.21
CA VAL A 92 -1.81 9.62 2.85
C VAL A 92 -0.58 9.18 3.64
N VAL A 93 -0.71 8.88 4.93
CA VAL A 93 0.39 8.39 5.77
C VAL A 93 0.84 6.98 5.37
N CYS A 94 -0.07 6.17 4.81
CA CYS A 94 0.22 4.80 4.40
C CYS A 94 0.85 4.71 2.99
N TRP A 95 0.72 5.75 2.17
CA TRP A 95 1.15 5.79 0.77
C TRP A 95 2.55 6.41 0.62
#